data_AF-V8N4Z9-F1
#
_entry.id   AF-V8N4Z9-F1
#
_cell.length_a   1.000
_cell.length_b   1.000
_cell.length_c   1.000
_cell.angle_alpha   90.00
_cell.angle_beta   90.00
_cell.angle_gamma   90.00
#
_symmetry.space_group_name_H-M   'P 1'
#
loop_
_entity.id
_entity.type
_entity.pdbx_description
1 polymer ?
#
loop_
_entity_poly.entity_id
_entity_poly.type
_entity_poly.pdbx_seq_one_letter_code
_entity_poly.pdbx_strand_id
1 'polypeptide(L)'
;MAYVGTVCSKSHSGGINVVCKHYQCVNASVLDYDCDIKNKCNGRGVCNSNKNCHCSSDWAPPYCDSPGYGGSIDSGPTYNDSNVAARNWILAFVFIVLPIV
;
A
#
# COMPACT_ATOMS: atom_id res chain seq x y z
N MET A 1 9.17 26.98 -19.89
CA MET A 1 8.20 26.88 -18.76
C MET A 1 8.11 25.41 -18.35
N ALA A 2 7.87 25.11 -17.06
CA ALA A 2 8.01 23.81 -16.32
C ALA A 2 9.36 23.64 -15.60
N TYR A 3 9.64 24.35 -14.50
CA TYR A 3 9.21 24.23 -13.09
C TYR A 3 9.88 23.09 -12.29
N VAL A 4 10.61 23.52 -11.25
CA VAL A 4 11.05 22.81 -10.03
C VAL A 4 10.15 21.61 -9.69
N GLY A 5 10.69 20.39 -9.71
CA GLY A 5 9.98 19.20 -9.23
C GLY A 5 10.51 17.88 -9.80
N THR A 6 10.78 16.93 -8.92
CA THR A 6 11.28 15.56 -9.14
C THR A 6 10.35 14.66 -9.97
N VAL A 7 10.18 14.92 -11.27
CA VAL A 7 9.36 14.06 -12.14
C VAL A 7 10.14 13.62 -13.37
N CYS A 8 10.58 12.35 -13.34
CA CYS A 8 11.35 11.73 -14.42
C CYS A 8 10.53 11.45 -15.70
N SER A 9 9.22 11.19 -15.59
CA SER A 9 8.18 11.18 -16.65
C SER A 9 6.83 10.77 -16.06
N LYS A 10 5.70 11.11 -16.72
CA LYS A 10 4.39 10.50 -16.42
C LYS A 10 4.25 9.19 -17.21
N SER A 11 3.90 8.09 -16.54
CA SER A 11 3.52 6.84 -17.20
C SER A 11 2.19 7.06 -17.92
N HIS A 12 2.24 7.26 -19.24
CA HIS A 12 1.07 7.30 -20.11
C HIS A 12 1.23 6.19 -21.14
N SER A 13 0.12 5.61 -21.61
CA SER A 13 0.12 4.53 -22.60
C SER A 13 0.84 4.97 -23.89
N GLY A 14 2.14 4.64 -24.01
CA GLY A 14 3.06 5.12 -25.07
C GLY A 14 4.30 5.91 -24.60
N GLY A 15 4.43 6.18 -23.30
CA GLY A 15 5.57 6.91 -22.70
C GLY A 15 6.74 6.00 -22.29
N ILE A 16 7.94 6.57 -22.22
CA ILE A 16 9.14 5.87 -21.76
C ILE A 16 8.97 5.54 -20.27
N ASN A 17 8.99 4.25 -19.92
CA ASN A 17 8.97 3.80 -18.53
C ASN A 17 10.32 4.11 -17.88
N VAL A 18 10.45 5.30 -17.30
CA VAL A 18 11.62 5.71 -16.51
C VAL A 18 11.24 5.90 -15.05
N VAL A 19 12.15 5.51 -14.17
CA VAL A 19 12.02 5.60 -12.71
C VAL A 19 13.19 6.40 -12.16
N CYS A 20 13.00 7.03 -11.00
CA CYS A 20 14.09 7.71 -10.31
C CYS A 20 14.86 6.72 -9.45
N LYS A 21 16.17 6.58 -9.66
CA LYS A 21 17.09 5.79 -8.83
C LYS A 21 18.32 6.64 -8.54
N HIS A 22 18.67 6.84 -7.26
CA HIS A 22 19.80 7.69 -6.85
C HIS A 22 19.82 9.09 -7.51
N TYR A 23 18.68 9.78 -7.50
CA TYR A 23 18.52 11.11 -8.12
C TYR A 23 18.71 11.13 -9.65
N GLN A 24 18.78 9.97 -10.29
CA GLN A 24 18.90 9.83 -11.74
C GLN A 24 17.65 9.16 -12.33
N CYS A 25 17.22 9.63 -13.49
CA CYS A 25 16.15 8.99 -14.25
C CYS A 25 16.74 7.82 -15.05
N VAL A 26 16.40 6.60 -14.66
CA VAL A 26 16.86 5.37 -15.30
C VAL A 26 15.68 4.63 -15.91
N ASN A 27 15.93 3.76 -16.89
CA ASN A 27 14.87 2.92 -17.45
C ASN A 27 14.30 1.99 -16.36
N ALA A 28 12.98 1.80 -16.32
CA ALA A 28 12.31 0.92 -15.37
C ALA A 28 12.83 -0.53 -15.43
N SER A 29 13.38 -0.97 -16.57
CA SER A 29 14.06 -2.27 -16.71
C SER A 29 15.24 -2.45 -15.74
N VAL A 30 15.86 -1.37 -15.25
CA VAL A 30 16.97 -1.43 -14.27
C VAL A 30 16.51 -1.95 -12.91
N LEU A 31 15.21 -1.91 -12.62
CA LEU A 31 14.67 -2.46 -11.37
C LEU A 31 14.57 -3.99 -11.39
N ASP A 32 14.70 -4.64 -12.56
CA ASP A 32 14.50 -6.09 -12.74
C ASP A 32 13.27 -6.59 -11.94
N TYR A 33 12.18 -5.85 -12.14
CA TYR A 33 10.97 -5.96 -11.35
C TYR A 33 10.07 -7.05 -11.92
N ASP A 34 10.37 -8.28 -11.55
CA ASP A 34 9.54 -9.44 -11.85
C ASP A 34 8.52 -9.67 -10.74
N CYS A 35 7.29 -9.20 -10.96
CA CYS A 35 6.15 -9.49 -10.11
C CYS A 35 4.90 -9.69 -10.95
N ASP A 36 4.59 -10.94 -11.28
CA ASP A 36 3.36 -11.30 -11.98
C ASP A 36 2.17 -11.19 -11.02
N ILE A 37 1.43 -10.08 -11.09
CA ILE A 37 0.28 -9.81 -10.24
C ILE A 37 -0.82 -10.87 -10.39
N LYS A 38 -1.00 -11.43 -11.60
CA LYS A 38 -2.07 -12.41 -11.85
C LYS A 38 -1.77 -13.72 -11.15
N ASN A 39 -0.53 -14.20 -11.25
CA ASN A 39 -0.14 -15.48 -10.69
C ASN A 39 0.30 -15.38 -9.21
N LYS A 40 1.02 -14.31 -8.83
CA LYS A 40 1.60 -14.16 -7.49
C LYS A 40 0.62 -13.58 -6.48
N CYS A 41 -0.14 -12.56 -6.87
CA CYS A 41 -1.10 -11.89 -5.98
C CYS A 41 -2.56 -12.30 -6.26
N ASN A 42 -2.77 -13.38 -7.01
CA ASN A 42 -4.09 -13.87 -7.45
C ASN A 42 -4.97 -12.81 -8.13
N GLY A 43 -4.36 -11.75 -8.70
CA GLY A 43 -5.09 -10.60 -9.23
C GLY A 43 -5.84 -9.76 -8.17
N ARG A 44 -5.59 -9.99 -6.88
CA ARG A 44 -6.29 -9.39 -5.72
C ARG A 44 -5.39 -8.45 -4.92
N GLY A 45 -4.36 -7.91 -5.56
CA GLY A 45 -3.39 -7.02 -4.91
C GLY A 45 -2.43 -6.38 -5.89
N VAL A 46 -1.53 -5.56 -5.37
CA VAL A 46 -0.46 -4.89 -6.11
C VAL A 46 0.89 -5.25 -5.52
N CYS A 47 1.91 -5.41 -6.35
CA CYS A 47 3.25 -5.66 -5.83
C CYS A 47 3.93 -4.34 -5.42
N ASN A 48 4.64 -4.33 -4.30
CA ASN A 48 5.48 -3.22 -3.87
C ASN A 48 6.95 -3.41 -4.30
N SER A 49 7.81 -2.42 -4.03
CA SER A 49 9.23 -2.44 -4.39
C SER A 49 10.03 -3.64 -3.84
N ASN A 50 9.55 -4.28 -2.77
CA ASN A 50 10.16 -5.49 -2.20
C ASN A 50 9.68 -6.78 -2.90
N LYS A 51 8.91 -6.66 -3.99
CA LYS A 51 8.24 -7.76 -4.70
C LYS A 51 7.20 -8.47 -3.83
N ASN A 52 6.70 -7.84 -2.77
CA ASN A 52 5.65 -8.38 -1.91
C ASN A 52 4.28 -7.90 -2.38
N CYS A 53 3.25 -8.74 -2.24
CA CYS A 53 1.88 -8.34 -2.53
C CYS A 53 1.33 -7.48 -1.39
N HIS A 54 0.75 -6.36 -1.76
CA HIS A 54 -0.17 -5.58 -0.96
C HIS A 54 -1.59 -5.95 -1.40
N CYS A 55 -2.25 -6.75 -0.57
CA CYS A 55 -3.56 -7.31 -0.86
C CYS A 55 -4.66 -6.27 -0.67
N SER A 56 -5.69 -6.36 -1.51
CA SER A 56 -6.94 -5.60 -1.34
C SER A 56 -7.64 -5.99 -0.04
N SER A 57 -8.57 -5.13 0.39
CA SER A 57 -9.51 -5.47 1.46
C SER A 57 -10.13 -6.85 1.19
N ASP A 58 -10.30 -7.63 2.25
CA ASP A 58 -10.78 -9.01 2.24
C ASP A 58 -9.75 -10.10 1.89
N TRP A 59 -8.47 -9.75 1.62
CA TRP A 59 -7.42 -10.73 1.29
C TRP A 59 -6.18 -10.61 2.18
N ALA A 60 -5.58 -11.73 2.54
CA ALA A 60 -4.38 -11.77 3.37
C ALA A 60 -3.09 -11.90 2.53
N PRO A 61 -2.01 -11.17 2.88
CA PRO A 61 -0.68 -11.43 2.35
C PRO A 61 -0.17 -12.82 2.82
N PRO A 62 0.76 -13.48 2.08
CA PRO A 62 1.64 -12.92 1.06
C PRO A 62 1.15 -13.05 -0.40
N TYR A 63 0.16 -13.90 -0.69
CA TYR A 63 -0.29 -14.17 -2.07
C TYR A 63 -1.72 -13.70 -2.39
N CYS A 64 -2.44 -13.13 -1.42
CA CYS A 64 -3.83 -12.70 -1.58
C CYS A 64 -4.77 -13.83 -2.04
N ASP A 65 -4.50 -15.06 -1.62
CA ASP A 65 -5.25 -16.29 -1.91
C ASP A 65 -6.20 -16.69 -0.78
N SER A 66 -5.92 -16.25 0.45
CA SER A 66 -6.77 -16.46 1.62
C SER A 66 -7.48 -15.17 2.04
N PRO A 67 -8.69 -15.27 2.63
CA PRO A 67 -9.40 -14.10 3.15
C PRO A 67 -8.64 -13.45 4.33
N GLY A 68 -8.68 -12.12 4.41
CA GLY A 68 -8.00 -11.37 5.47
C GLY A 68 -8.25 -9.87 5.44
N TYR A 69 -7.52 -9.12 6.26
CA TYR A 69 -7.75 -7.68 6.44
C TYR A 69 -6.99 -6.79 5.45
N GLY A 70 -6.50 -7.33 4.33
CA GLY A 70 -5.67 -6.61 3.38
C GLY A 70 -4.24 -6.37 3.87
N GLY A 71 -3.58 -5.42 3.22
CA GLY A 71 -2.22 -4.99 3.59
C GLY A 71 -1.12 -5.85 2.96
N SER A 72 0.12 -5.63 3.40
CA SER A 72 1.26 -6.42 2.94
C SER A 72 1.99 -7.05 4.11
N ILE A 73 2.90 -7.98 3.81
CA ILE A 73 3.80 -8.56 4.82
C ILE A 73 4.71 -7.51 5.47
N ASP A 74 4.97 -6.39 4.79
CA ASP A 74 5.87 -5.33 5.27
C ASP A 74 5.15 -4.32 6.18
N SER A 75 3.88 -4.00 5.89
CA SER A 75 3.10 -2.97 6.59
C SER A 75 2.11 -3.53 7.61
N GLY A 76 1.85 -4.84 7.57
CA GLY A 76 0.77 -5.47 8.31
C GLY A 76 -0.62 -5.15 7.73
N PRO A 77 -1.69 -5.68 8.33
CA PRO A 77 -3.06 -5.43 7.90
C PRO A 77 -3.48 -3.97 8.14
N THR A 78 -4.36 -3.45 7.28
CA THR A 78 -4.83 -2.05 7.36
C THR A 78 -5.76 -1.81 8.55
N TYR A 79 -6.40 -2.87 9.05
CA TYR A 79 -7.29 -2.83 10.19
C TYR A 79 -7.13 -4.10 11.03
N ASN A 80 -7.03 -3.92 12.34
CA ASN A 80 -7.16 -4.99 13.33
C ASN A 80 -8.36 -4.67 14.23
N ASP A 81 -9.37 -5.54 14.23
CA ASP A 81 -10.59 -5.35 15.05
C ASP A 81 -10.35 -5.56 16.56
N SER A 82 -9.11 -5.84 16.96
CA SER A 82 -8.79 -6.23 18.34
C SER A 82 -9.10 -5.14 19.38
N ASN A 83 -9.21 -3.87 18.98
CA ASN A 83 -9.33 -2.74 19.91
C ASN A 83 -10.55 -1.85 19.70
N VAL A 84 -11.55 -2.27 18.90
CA VAL A 84 -12.74 -1.44 18.65
C VAL A 84 -13.54 -1.20 19.93
N ALA A 85 -13.67 -2.20 20.80
CA ALA A 85 -14.34 -2.05 22.09
C ALA A 85 -13.65 -1.02 23.00
N ALA A 86 -12.32 -1.11 23.14
CA ALA A 86 -11.53 -0.18 23.96
C ALA A 86 -11.60 1.26 23.42
N ARG A 87 -11.47 1.42 22.09
CA ARG A 87 -11.61 2.73 21.42
C ARG A 87 -12.99 3.34 21.68
N ASN A 88 -14.05 2.56 21.53
CA ASN A 88 -15.41 3.03 21.73
C ASN A 88 -15.69 3.42 23.19
N TRP A 89 -15.16 2.66 24.16
CA TRP A 89 -15.23 2.98 25.58
C TRP A 89 -14.51 4.30 25.91
N ILE A 90 -13.28 4.50 25.40
CA ILE A 90 -12.50 5.71 25.66
C ILE A 90 -13.25 6.94 25.11
N LEU A 91 -13.79 6.85 23.90
CA LEU A 91 -14.58 7.92 23.31
C LEU A 91 -15.82 8.24 24.15
N ALA A 92 -16.56 7.21 24.59
CA ALA A 92 -17.72 7.39 25.45
C ALA A 92 -17.34 8.07 26.78
N PHE A 93 -16.26 7.63 27.43
CA PHE A 93 -15.78 8.22 28.68
C PHE A 93 -15.39 9.70 28.50
N VAL A 94 -14.65 10.04 27.44
CA VAL A 94 -14.23 11.42 27.13
C VAL A 94 -15.44 12.32 26.88
N PHE A 95 -16.40 11.89 26.05
CA PHE A 95 -17.54 12.75 25.68
C PHE A 95 -18.67 12.78 26.70
N ILE A 96 -18.78 11.79 27.60
CA ILE A 96 -19.82 11.73 28.61
C ILE A 96 -19.32 12.23 29.96
N VAL A 97 -18.07 11.93 30.36
CA VAL A 97 -17.59 12.19 31.73
C VAL A 97 -16.86 13.53 31.86
N LEU A 98 -16.03 13.93 30.90
CA LEU A 98 -15.31 15.22 30.96
C LEU A 98 -16.20 16.47 30.95
N PRO A 99 -17.35 16.54 30.23
CA PRO A 99 -18.20 17.73 30.29
C PRO A 99 -19.10 17.80 31.53
N ILE A 100 -19.06 16.78 32.40
CA ILE A 100 -19.86 16.72 33.64
C ILE A 100 -19.05 17.17 34.88
N VAL A 101 -17.72 17.28 34.76
CA VAL A 101 -16.81 17.75 35.83
C VAL A 101 -16.42 19.21 35.63
#